data_AF-A0A349VM10-F1
#
_entry.id   AF-A0A349VM10-F1
#
_cell.length_a   1.000
_cell.length_b   1.000
_cell.length_c   1.000
_cell.angle_alpha   90.00
_cell.angle_beta   90.00
_cell.angle_gamma   90.00
#
_symmetry.space_group_name_H-M   'P 1'
#
loop_
_entity.id
_entity.type
_entity.pdbx_description
1 polymer ?
#
loop_
_entity_poly.entity_id
_entity_poly.type
_entity_poly.pdbx_seq_one_letter_code
_entity_poly.pdbx_strand_id
1 'polypeptide(L)'
;MNTFTTETTTTSQNKLMKRQVGRAFTLIELLVVIAIIGVLVGLLLPAVQSARESGRRVACVNNLHQIGVALHVYENARREFPVGWQPGGSRKAEWGWPTQILPMLEQP
;
A
#
# COMPACT_ATOMS: atom_id res chain seq x y z
N MET A 1 -20.67 -71.04 -45.14
CA MET A 1 -19.92 -71.12 -46.42
C MET A 1 -20.09 -69.78 -47.10
N ASN A 2 -19.13 -68.87 -47.24
CA ASN A 2 -17.67 -68.87 -47.20
C ASN A 2 -17.26 -67.44 -46.75
N THR A 3 -16.49 -67.26 -45.68
CA THR A 3 -15.02 -67.16 -45.63
C THR A 3 -14.40 -66.10 -46.56
N PHE A 4 -13.63 -65.22 -45.90
CA PHE A 4 -12.23 -64.88 -46.21
C PHE A 4 -11.92 -63.53 -46.90
N THR A 5 -11.11 -62.76 -46.15
CA THR A 5 -10.11 -61.74 -46.57
C THR A 5 -10.65 -60.38 -47.01
N THR A 6 -10.05 -59.23 -46.68
CA THR A 6 -8.65 -58.84 -46.43
C THR A 6 -8.67 -57.57 -45.54
N GLU A 7 -8.03 -57.55 -44.37
CA GLU A 7 -6.72 -56.92 -44.09
C GLU A 7 -6.70 -55.39 -43.89
N THR A 8 -6.07 -54.99 -42.77
CA THR A 8 -5.24 -53.78 -42.55
C THR A 8 -5.90 -52.40 -42.69
N THR A 9 -5.94 -51.56 -41.65
CA THR A 9 -4.81 -50.68 -41.27
C THR A 9 -5.15 -50.02 -39.91
N THR A 10 -4.51 -50.44 -38.81
CA THR A 10 -3.40 -49.74 -38.13
C THR A 10 -3.60 -48.22 -37.99
N THR A 11 -4.14 -47.75 -36.86
CA THR A 11 -3.65 -46.51 -36.21
C THR A 11 -3.83 -46.64 -34.70
N SER A 12 -2.70 -46.98 -34.09
CA SER A 12 -2.44 -47.00 -32.66
C SER A 12 -2.78 -45.67 -32.02
N GLN A 13 -3.74 -45.65 -31.09
CA GLN A 13 -3.82 -44.60 -30.08
C GLN A 13 -4.08 -45.25 -28.71
N ASN A 14 -3.14 -46.12 -28.31
CA ASN A 14 -2.92 -46.41 -26.90
C ASN A 14 -2.36 -45.14 -26.25
N LYS A 15 -3.25 -44.21 -25.92
CA LYS A 15 -2.96 -43.09 -25.04
C LYS A 15 -2.76 -43.69 -23.65
N LEU A 16 -1.57 -44.25 -23.41
CA LEU A 16 -1.14 -44.64 -22.07
C LEU A 16 -1.46 -43.44 -21.17
N MET A 17 -2.43 -43.61 -20.28
CA MET A 17 -2.66 -42.73 -19.15
C MET A 17 -1.35 -42.72 -18.37
N LYS A 18 -0.44 -41.81 -18.73
CA LYS A 18 0.71 -41.42 -17.92
C LYS A 18 0.08 -40.92 -16.64
N ARG A 19 -0.02 -41.81 -15.66
CA ARG A 19 -0.40 -41.50 -14.29
C ARG A 19 0.66 -40.49 -13.85
N GLN A 20 0.31 -39.21 -13.90
CA GLN A 20 1.16 -38.17 -13.35
C GLN A 20 1.19 -38.45 -11.85
N VAL A 21 2.21 -39.18 -11.42
CA VAL A 21 2.51 -39.35 -10.01
C VAL A 21 2.84 -37.95 -9.51
N GLY A 22 1.85 -37.31 -8.87
CA GLY A 22 2.07 -36.05 -8.18
C GLY A 22 3.19 -36.27 -7.17
N ARG A 23 4.23 -35.43 -7.21
CA ARG A 23 5.28 -35.42 -6.20
C ARG A 23 4.61 -35.18 -4.85
N ALA A 24 4.61 -36.21 -3.99
CA ALA A 24 4.26 -36.02 -2.59
C ALA A 24 5.35 -35.14 -1.95
N PHE A 25 4.95 -34.00 -1.41
CA PHE A 25 5.84 -33.05 -0.73
C PHE A 25 6.42 -33.74 0.50
N THR A 26 7.74 -33.70 0.66
CA THR A 26 8.36 -34.26 1.87
C THR A 26 8.11 -33.32 3.05
N LEU A 27 7.87 -33.85 4.25
CA LEU A 27 7.67 -33.03 5.46
C LEU A 27 8.80 -32.01 5.66
N ILE A 28 10.03 -32.40 5.32
CA ILE A 28 11.23 -31.56 5.37
C ILE A 28 11.12 -30.35 4.43
N GLU A 29 10.60 -30.56 3.22
CA GLU A 29 10.44 -29.51 2.21
C GLU A 29 9.43 -28.44 2.65
N LEU A 30 8.39 -28.83 3.39
CA LEU A 30 7.47 -27.87 4.02
C LEU A 30 8.10 -27.16 5.23
N LEU A 31 8.87 -27.90 6.03
CA LEU A 31 9.48 -27.40 7.27
C LEU A 31 10.53 -26.32 6.99
N VAL A 32 11.34 -26.49 5.94
CA VAL A 32 12.33 -25.48 5.55
C VAL A 32 11.68 -24.18 5.08
N VAL A 33 10.53 -24.27 4.39
CA VAL A 33 9.82 -23.08 3.88
C VAL A 33 9.27 -22.24 5.03
N ILE A 34 8.60 -22.88 6.00
CA ILE A 34 8.10 -22.15 7.18
C ILE A 34 9.24 -21.58 8.02
N ALA A 35 10.39 -22.25 8.09
CA ALA A 35 11.57 -21.76 8.79
C ALA A 35 12.12 -20.48 8.12
N ILE A 36 12.24 -20.46 6.78
CA ILE A 36 12.71 -19.28 6.04
C ILE A 36 11.71 -18.12 6.20
N ILE A 37 10.40 -18.37 6.07
CA ILE A 37 9.37 -17.34 6.26
C ILE A 37 9.43 -16.77 7.69
N GLY A 38 9.59 -17.62 8.70
CA GLY A 38 9.72 -17.22 10.09
C GLY A 38 10.91 -16.29 10.35
N VAL A 39 12.08 -16.59 9.74
CA VAL A 39 13.27 -15.73 9.83
C VAL A 39 13.03 -14.38 9.15
N LEU A 40 12.45 -14.38 7.95
CA LEU A 40 12.15 -13.15 7.22
C LEU A 40 11.18 -12.25 8.00
N VAL A 41 10.09 -12.82 8.54
CA VAL A 41 9.10 -12.07 9.34
C VAL A 41 9.68 -11.62 10.67
N GLY A 42 10.51 -12.44 11.32
CA GLY A 42 11.18 -12.11 12.58
C GLY A 42 12.08 -10.88 12.46
N LEU A 43 12.73 -10.68 11.31
CA LEU A 43 13.53 -9.49 11.03
C LEU A 43 12.67 -8.26 10.67
N LEU A 44 11.48 -8.47 10.11
CA LEU A 44 10.57 -7.39 9.68
C LEU A 44 9.77 -6.77 10.83
N LEU A 45 9.38 -7.55 11.85
CA LEU A 45 8.59 -7.07 13.00
C LEU A 45 9.15 -5.82 13.70
N PRO A 46 10.43 -5.77 14.11
CA PRO A 46 11.00 -4.56 14.72
C PRO A 46 11.11 -3.39 13.72
N ALA A 47 11.34 -3.68 12.45
CA ALA A 47 11.45 -2.66 11.39
C ALA A 47 10.10 -1.99 11.04
N VAL A 48 8.97 -2.69 11.22
CA VAL A 48 7.64 -2.13 10.95
C VAL A 48 7.27 -1.00 11.92
N GLN A 49 7.76 -1.04 13.16
CA GLN A 49 7.47 0.00 14.14
C GLN A 49 8.23 1.30 13.84
N SER A 50 9.50 1.20 13.46
CA SER A 50 10.28 2.36 13.03
C SER A 50 9.71 2.98 11.75
N ALA A 51 9.22 2.15 10.82
CA ALA A 51 8.53 2.61 9.62
C ALA A 51 7.20 3.32 9.94
N ARG A 52 6.39 2.80 10.87
CA ARG A 52 5.14 3.45 11.30
C ARG A 52 5.39 4.79 11.96
N GLU A 53 6.36 4.86 12.87
CA GLU A 53 6.68 6.11 13.56
C GLU A 53 7.29 7.14 12.60
N SER A 54 8.15 6.70 11.67
CA SER A 54 8.65 7.54 10.58
C SER A 54 7.50 8.03 9.68
N GLY A 55 6.51 7.17 9.39
CA GLY A 55 5.32 7.57 8.62
C GLY A 55 4.49 8.64 9.31
N ARG A 56 4.26 8.51 10.64
CA ARG A 56 3.58 9.55 11.43
C ARG A 56 4.36 10.86 11.44
N ARG A 57 5.69 10.78 11.57
CA ARG A 57 6.57 11.95 11.52
C ARG A 57 6.54 12.62 10.15
N VAL A 58 6.61 11.86 9.06
CA VAL A 58 6.54 12.38 7.68
C VAL A 58 5.22 13.09 7.44
N ALA A 59 4.08 12.51 7.85
CA ALA A 59 2.79 13.17 7.73
C ALA A 59 2.73 14.48 8.53
N CYS A 60 3.23 14.49 9.78
CA CYS A 60 3.28 15.70 10.61
C CYS A 60 4.14 16.80 9.98
N VAL A 61 5.34 16.45 9.50
CA VAL A 61 6.24 17.40 8.82
C VAL A 61 5.60 17.95 7.55
N ASN A 62 4.92 17.10 6.77
CA ASN A 62 4.23 17.53 5.56
C ASN A 62 3.05 18.49 5.86
N ASN A 63 2.32 18.25 6.95
CA ASN A 63 1.24 19.15 7.39
C ASN A 63 1.81 20.51 7.83
N LEU A 64 2.91 20.52 8.58
CA LEU A 64 3.60 21.74 8.98
C LEU A 64 4.13 22.52 7.77
N HIS A 65 4.67 21.81 6.77
CA HIS A 65 5.12 22.41 5.53
C HIS A 65 3.97 23.11 4.79
N GLN A 66 2.82 22.45 4.64
CA GLN A 66 1.63 23.05 4.02
C GLN A 66 1.14 24.30 4.75
N ILE A 67 1.14 24.29 6.09
CA ILE A 67 0.78 25.47 6.90
C ILE A 67 1.78 26.61 6.67
N GLY A 68 3.09 26.31 6.62
CA GLY A 68 4.13 27.30 6.36
C GLY A 68 4.00 27.94 4.98
N VAL A 69 3.73 27.14 3.95
CA VAL A 69 3.45 27.63 2.60
C VAL A 69 2.20 28.51 2.60
N ALA A 70 1.10 28.08 3.23
CA ALA A 70 -0.13 28.86 3.33
C ALA A 70 0.09 30.23 4.04
N LEU A 71 0.95 30.27 5.07
CA LEU A 71 1.34 31.50 5.75
C LEU A 71 2.13 32.45 4.85
N HIS A 72 3.05 31.93 4.04
CA HIS A 72 3.79 32.73 3.07
C HIS A 72 2.90 33.24 1.93
N VAL A 73 1.94 32.44 1.45
CA VAL A 73 0.95 32.90 0.47
C VAL A 73 0.06 34.01 1.06
N TYR A 74 -0.29 33.90 2.34
CA TYR A 74 -1.03 34.94 3.05
C TYR A 74 -0.24 36.23 3.14
N GLU A 75 1.02 36.15 3.57
CA GLU A 75 1.91 37.29 3.69
C GLU A 75 2.14 37.95 2.32
N ASN A 76 2.35 37.19 1.25
CA ASN A 76 2.49 37.76 -0.10
C ASN A 76 1.23 38.54 -0.54
N ALA A 77 0.04 38.09 -0.15
CA ALA A 77 -1.22 38.74 -0.53
C ALA A 77 -1.57 39.97 0.35
N ARG A 78 -1.24 39.93 1.65
CA ARG A 78 -1.66 40.95 2.64
C ARG A 78 -0.53 41.79 3.22
N ARG A 79 0.73 41.44 2.93
CA ARG A 79 1.97 42.03 3.47
C ARG A 79 2.07 42.02 5.00
N GLU A 80 1.34 41.11 5.63
CA GLU A 80 1.32 40.91 7.08
C GLU A 80 1.03 39.43 7.38
N PHE A 81 1.49 38.96 8.54
CA PHE A 81 1.13 37.63 9.04
C PHE A 81 -0.23 37.65 9.74
N PRO A 82 -0.97 36.53 9.75
CA PRO A 82 -2.31 36.50 10.33
C PRO A 82 -2.27 36.74 11.84
N VAL A 83 -3.23 37.53 12.33
CA VAL A 83 -3.34 37.84 13.77
C VAL A 83 -3.71 36.59 14.56
N GLY A 84 -2.97 36.31 15.65
CA GLY A 84 -3.16 35.11 16.48
C GLY A 84 -4.58 34.97 17.04
N TRP A 85 -5.19 36.10 17.38
CA TRP A 85 -6.56 36.20 17.84
C TRP A 85 -7.21 37.45 17.24
N GLN A 86 -8.38 37.30 16.64
CA GLN A 86 -9.14 38.42 16.11
C GLN A 86 -10.35 38.67 17.03
N PRO A 87 -10.31 39.72 17.87
CA PRO A 87 -11.38 39.98 18.83
C PRO A 87 -12.67 40.31 18.08
N GLY A 88 -13.68 39.49 18.30
CA GLY A 88 -15.03 39.74 17.84
C GLY A 88 -15.67 40.73 18.81
N GLY A 89 -16.02 41.92 18.35
CA GLY A 89 -16.85 42.82 19.16
C GLY A 89 -18.17 42.15 19.58
N SER A 90 -19.01 42.81 20.38
CA SER A 90 -20.18 42.24 21.07
C SER A 90 -21.24 41.48 20.23
N ARG A 91 -21.10 41.38 18.91
CA ARG A 91 -21.96 40.58 18.00
C ARG A 91 -21.19 39.86 16.89
N LYS A 92 -19.85 39.74 16.95
CA LYS A 92 -19.04 39.05 15.94
C LYS A 92 -18.41 37.80 16.53
N ALA A 93 -18.38 36.73 15.74
CA ALA A 93 -17.63 35.54 16.08
C ALA A 93 -16.12 35.86 16.11
N GLU A 94 -15.46 35.36 17.15
CA GLU A 94 -14.02 35.45 17.31
C GLU A 94 -13.37 34.32 16.53
N TRP A 95 -12.27 34.63 15.83
CA TRP A 95 -11.58 33.65 15.02
C TRP A 95 -10.06 33.71 15.27
N GLY A 96 -9.43 32.55 15.31
CA GLY A 96 -7.98 32.45 15.37
C GLY A 96 -7.34 32.57 13.98
N TRP A 97 -6.02 32.78 13.97
CA TRP A 97 -5.21 32.84 12.75
C TRP A 97 -5.43 31.69 11.73
N PRO A 98 -5.77 30.42 12.10
CA PRO A 98 -5.91 29.35 11.11
C PRO A 98 -7.05 29.61 10.14
N THR A 99 -8.11 30.31 10.58
CA THR A 99 -9.26 30.65 9.73
C THR A 99 -8.90 31.60 8.59
N GLN A 100 -7.86 32.41 8.79
CA GLN A 100 -7.42 33.40 7.82
C GLN A 100 -6.60 32.77 6.68
N ILE A 101 -5.98 31.62 6.95
CA ILE A 101 -5.17 30.85 5.98
C ILE A 101 -5.90 29.63 5.41
N LEU A 102 -7.10 29.31 5.91
CA LEU A 102 -7.95 28.22 5.42
C LEU A 102 -8.11 28.19 3.88
N PRO A 103 -8.41 29.32 3.20
CA PRO A 103 -8.53 29.33 1.74
C PRO A 103 -7.20 29.08 0.99
N MET A 104 -6.06 29.07 1.70
CA MET A 104 -4.72 28.87 1.14
C MET A 104 -4.13 27.48 1.46
N LEU A 105 -4.77 26.72 2.36
CA LEU A 105 -4.32 25.38 2.77
C LEU A 105 -4.61 24.29 1.73
N GLU A 106 -5.51 24.55 0.79
CA GLU A 106 -6.01 23.55 -0.18
C GLU A 106 -5.58 23.84 -1.61
N GLN A 107 -4.65 24.79 -1.79
CA GLN A 107 -4.11 25.14 -3.09
C GLN A 107 -3.01 24.13 -3.48
N PRO A 108 -3.09 23.53 -4.69
CA PRO A 108 -2.16 22.51 -5.16
C PRO A 108 -0.73 23.01 -5.39
#